data_AF-A0A0Q3BJC1-F1
#
_entry.id   AF-A0A0Q3BJC1-F1
#
_cell.length_a   1.000
_cell.length_b   1.000
_cell.length_c   1.000
_cell.angle_alpha   90.00
_cell.angle_beta   90.00
_cell.angle_gamma   90.00
#
_symmetry.space_group_name_H-M   'P 1'
#
loop_
_entity.id
_entity.type
_entity.pdbx_description
1 polymer ?
#
loop_
_entity_poly.entity_id
_entity_poly.type
_entity_poly.pdbx_seq_one_letter_code
_entity_poly.pdbx_strand_id
1 'polypeptide(L)' 'MKHVPKQTTDDALIQEFLNKGGKVSKGKTKPLPAELGLSNNTWNNKPTREERAARDKK' A
#
# COMPACT_ATOMS: atom_id res chain seq x y z
N MET A 1 -20.95 -5.79 5.17
CA MET A 1 -21.19 -4.78 6.24
C MET A 1 -21.48 -3.44 5.56
N LYS A 2 -22.54 -2.73 5.95
CA LYS A 2 -22.81 -1.36 5.44
C LYS A 2 -21.76 -0.42 6.02
N HIS A 3 -21.00 0.26 5.17
CA HIS A 3 -20.09 1.31 5.60
C HIS A 3 -20.94 2.52 6.01
N VAL A 4 -21.06 2.76 7.32
CA VAL A 4 -21.65 3.97 7.86
C VAL A 4 -20.51 4.96 8.06
N PRO A 5 -20.42 6.03 7.27
CA PRO A 5 -19.37 7.03 7.45
C PRO A 5 -19.57 7.70 8.81
N LYS A 6 -18.54 7.69 9.65
CA LYS A 6 -18.56 8.46 10.91
C LYS A 6 -18.41 9.94 10.55
N GLN A 7 -19.13 10.80 11.28
CA GLN A 7 -19.21 12.25 11.03
C GLN A 7 -17.86 12.98 11.06
N THR A 8 -16.85 12.43 11.74
CA THR A 8 -15.46 12.84 11.56
C THR A 8 -14.93 12.18 10.30
N THR A 9 -15.39 12.68 9.15
CA THR A 9 -14.89 12.24 7.85
C THR A 9 -13.38 12.37 7.86
N ASP A 10 -12.66 11.29 7.57
CA ASP A 10 -11.19 11.25 7.66
C ASP A 10 -10.54 12.44 6.94
N ASP A 11 -11.18 12.94 5.89
CA ASP A 11 -10.80 14.17 5.18
C ASP A 11 -10.72 15.42 6.05
N ALA A 12 -11.65 15.61 7.00
CA ALA A 12 -11.66 16.76 7.90
C ALA A 12 -10.44 16.72 8.85
N LEU A 13 -10.10 15.52 9.34
CA LEU A 13 -8.93 15.32 10.20
C LEU A 13 -7.62 15.49 9.41
N ILE A 14 -7.58 15.00 8.16
CA ILE A 14 -6.44 15.20 7.26
C ILE A 14 -6.24 16.69 6.97
N GLN A 15 -7.32 17.42 6.68
CA GLN A 15 -7.26 18.86 6.43
C GLN A 15 -6.79 19.64 7.67
N GLU A 16 -7.29 19.32 8.85
CA GLU A 16 -6.86 19.96 10.10
C GLU A 16 -5.37 19.70 10.38
N PHE A 17 -4.88 18.48 10.13
CA PHE A 17 -3.46 18.12 10.24
C PHE A 17 -2.59 18.93 9.27
N LEU A 18 -3.01 19.09 8.02
CA LEU A 18 -2.29 19.88 7.02
C LEU A 18 -2.31 21.38 7.35
N ASN A 19 -3.45 21.92 7.79
CA ASN A 19 -3.61 23.33 8.15
C ASN A 19 -2.76 23.72 9.38
N LYS A 20 -2.53 22.79 10.31
CA LYS A 20 -1.62 22.97 11.46
C LYS A 20 -0.13 22.85 11.08
N GLY A 21 0.19 22.69 9.80
CA GLY A 21 1.57 22.57 9.30
C GLY A 21 2.10 21.13 9.25
N GLY A 22 1.24 20.13 9.42
CA GLY A 22 1.59 18.72 9.25
C GLY A 22 1.96 18.42 7.79
N LYS A 23 2.99 17.57 7.60
CA LYS A 23 3.48 17.20 6.27
C LYS A 23 3.36 15.69 6.07
N VAL A 24 2.60 15.29 5.05
CA VAL A 24 2.57 13.89 4.62
C VAL A 24 3.80 13.64 3.73
N SER A 25 4.78 12.93 4.26
CA SER A 25 5.94 12.47 3.49
C SER A 25 5.79 10.99 3.16
N LYS A 26 5.98 10.64 1.89
CA LYS A 26 6.21 9.25 1.51
C LYS A 26 7.72 9.02 1.57
N GLY A 27 8.16 8.28 2.59
CA GLY A 27 9.54 7.82 2.67
C GLY A 27 9.89 6.95 1.46
N LYS A 28 11.16 6.96 1.05
CA LYS A 28 11.67 6.00 0.06
C LYS A 28 11.69 4.62 0.70
N THR A 29 10.57 3.89 0.59
CA THR A 29 10.51 2.49 1.01
C THR A 29 11.09 1.62 -0.09
N LYS A 30 11.97 0.69 0.28
CA LYS A 30 12.46 -0.35 -0.63
C LYS A 30 11.25 -1.08 -1.22
N PRO A 31 11.20 -1.35 -2.54
CA PRO A 31 10.12 -2.14 -3.10
C PRO A 31 9.99 -3.45 -2.33
N LEU A 32 8.75 -3.77 -1.95
CA LEU A 32 8.45 -4.98 -1.21
C LEU A 32 8.97 -6.18 -2.01
N PRO A 33 9.67 -7.14 -1.37
CA PRO A 33 10.06 -8.38 -2.03
C PRO A 33 8.86 -9.02 -2.71
N ALA A 34 8.96 -9.31 -4.00
CA ALA A 34 7.88 -9.95 -4.74
C ALA A 34 7.52 -11.35 -4.20
N GLU A 35 8.43 -11.97 -3.43
CA GLU A 35 8.20 -13.23 -2.73
C GLU A 35 7.13 -13.12 -1.63
N LEU A 36 6.80 -11.90 -1.18
CA LEU A 36 5.75 -11.69 -0.17
C LEU A 36 4.35 -12.01 -0.71
N GLY A 37 4.16 -12.11 -2.04
CA GLY A 37 2.91 -12.59 -2.63
C GLY A 37 1.67 -11.80 -2.19
N LEU A 38 1.83 -10.49 -1.94
CA LEU A 38 0.79 -9.62 -1.36
C LEU A 38 -0.42 -9.36 -2.29
N SER A 39 -0.41 -9.92 -3.51
CA SER A 39 -1.53 -9.88 -4.43
C SER A 39 -2.49 -11.05 -4.20
N ASN A 40 -3.78 -10.75 -4.06
CA ASN A 40 -4.94 -11.66 -4.13
C ASN A 40 -4.67 -13.12 -3.67
N ASN A 41 -4.55 -13.33 -2.36
CA ASN A 41 -4.43 -14.67 -1.74
C ASN A 41 -3.17 -15.49 -2.07
N THR A 42 -2.12 -14.88 -2.62
CA THR A 42 -0.86 -15.58 -2.96
C THR A 42 0.10 -15.65 -1.75
N TRP A 43 -0.45 -15.62 -0.53
CA TRP A 43 0.34 -15.61 0.69
C TRP A 43 1.17 -16.89 0.78
N ASN A 44 2.49 -16.74 0.85
CA ASN A 44 3.48 -17.83 0.91
C ASN A 44 3.71 -18.62 -0.40
N ASN A 45 3.24 -18.17 -1.56
CA ASN A 45 3.58 -18.81 -2.83
C ASN A 45 4.77 -18.10 -3.49
N LYS A 46 5.95 -18.73 -3.46
CA LYS A 46 7.17 -18.15 -4.04
C LYS A 46 7.15 -18.28 -5.55
N PRO A 47 7.41 -17.20 -6.31
CA PRO A 47 7.47 -17.30 -7.77
C PRO A 47 8.65 -18.18 -8.20
N THR A 48 8.42 -18.99 -9.22
CA THR A 48 9.40 -19.82 -9.91
C THR A 48 10.47 -18.97 -10.62
N ARG A 49 11.56 -19.59 -11.08
CA ARG A 49 12.68 -18.87 -11.70
C ARG A 49 12.25 -18.17 -12.99
N GLU A 50 11.37 -18.81 -13.75
CA GLU A 50 10.83 -18.37 -15.02
C GLU A 50 9.90 -17.15 -14.81
N GLU A 51 9.04 -17.20 -13.80
CA GLU A 51 8.14 -16.10 -13.42
C GLU A 51 8.92 -14.87 -12.95
N ARG A 52 10.01 -15.07 -12.19
CA ARG A 52 10.92 -13.97 -11.80
C ARG A 52 11.57 -13.33 -13.02
N ALA A 53 12.08 -14.15 -13.95
CA ALA A 53 12.73 -13.67 -15.17
C ALA A 53 11.76 -12.94 -16.11
N ALA A 54 10.50 -13.38 -16.21
CA ALA A 54 9.45 -12.69 -16.96
C ALA A 54 9.08 -11.33 -16.35
N ARG A 55 9.06 -11.24 -15.01
CA ARG A 55 8.82 -9.97 -14.30
C ARG A 55 9.96 -8.97 -14.49
N ASP A 56 11.20 -9.41 -14.33
CA ASP A 56 12.38 -8.55 -14.36
C ASP A 56 12.79 -8.10 -15.78
N LYS A 57 12.18 -8.71 -16.81
CA LYS A 57 12.32 -8.31 -18.22
C LYS A 57 11.42 -7.14 -18.63
N LYS A 58 10.64 -6.59 -17.71
CA LYS A 58 9.70 -5.47 -17.94
C LYS A 58 10.23 -4.18 -17.34
#